data_AF-A0A8T4D1J6-F1
#
_entry.id   AF-A0A8T4D1J6-F1
#
_cell.length_a   1.000
_cell.length_b   1.000
_cell.length_c   1.000
_cell.angle_alpha   90.00
_cell.angle_beta   90.00
_cell.angle_gamma   90.00
#
_symmetry.space_group_name_H-M   'P 1'
#
loop_
_entity.id
_entity.type
_entity.pdbx_description
1 polymer ?
#
loop_
_entity_poly.entity_id
_entity_poly.type
_entity_poly.pdbx_seq_one_letter_code
_entity_poly.pdbx_strand_id
1 'polypeptide(L)' 'MPKLKKELLPEQREELLRALKARFEKNMNRHKGLKWAKVQAKLEANTEKLWSLNEMERTGGEP' A
#
# COMPACT_ATOMS: atom_id res chain seq x y z
N MET A 1 -7.53 -15.13 -20.58
CA MET A 1 -8.40 -14.74 -19.45
C MET A 1 -8.33 -13.23 -19.30
N PRO A 2 -9.46 -12.51 -19.18
CA PRO A 2 -9.39 -11.06 -19.01
C PRO A 2 -8.66 -10.81 -17.70
N LYS A 3 -7.62 -9.96 -17.72
CA LYS A 3 -6.99 -9.48 -16.49
C LYS A 3 -8.10 -8.83 -15.67
N LEU A 4 -8.58 -9.50 -14.60
CA LEU A 4 -9.40 -8.82 -13.61
C LEU A 4 -8.61 -7.58 -13.22
N LYS A 5 -9.15 -6.40 -13.51
CA LYS A 5 -8.60 -5.17 -12.96
C LYS A 5 -8.74 -5.31 -11.46
N LYS A 6 -7.64 -5.70 -10.83
CA LYS A 6 -7.47 -5.87 -9.39
C LYS A 6 -7.45 -4.48 -8.77
N GLU A 7 -8.58 -3.78 -8.88
CA GLU A 7 -8.77 -2.43 -8.39
C GLU A 7 -9.46 -2.54 -7.03
N LEU A 8 -8.85 -1.94 -6.01
CA LEU A 8 -9.43 -1.83 -4.68
C LEU A 8 -10.55 -0.79 -4.73
N LEU A 9 -11.60 -1.01 -3.93
CA LEU A 9 -12.59 0.03 -3.67
C LEU A 9 -11.91 1.25 -3.03
N PRO A 10 -12.43 2.48 -3.24
CA PRO A 10 -11.87 3.69 -2.64
C PRO A 10 -11.68 3.58 -1.13
N GLU A 11 -12.64 2.99 -0.43
CA GLU A 11 -12.61 2.79 1.02
C GLU A 11 -11.51 1.81 1.44
N GLN A 12 -11.38 0.67 0.73
CA GLN A 12 -10.32 -0.31 0.98
C GLN A 12 -8.94 0.27 0.73
N ARG A 13 -8.80 1.09 -0.32
CA ARG A 13 -7.56 1.79 -0.63
C ARG A 13 -7.19 2.78 0.47
N GLU A 14 -8.15 3.57 0.95
CA GLU A 14 -7.90 4.50 2.06
C GLU A 14 -7.48 3.79 3.33
N GLU A 15 -8.16 2.70 3.69
CA GLU A 15 -7.83 1.89 4.87
C GLU A 15 -6.42 1.29 4.76
N LEU A 16 -6.08 0.72 3.60
CA LEU A 16 -4.75 0.21 3.31
C LEU A 16 -3.69 1.31 3.43
N LEU A 17 -3.91 2.47 2.81
CA LEU A 17 -2.96 3.58 2.88
C LEU A 17 -2.78 4.10 4.31
N ARG A 18 -3.83 4.13 5.13
CA ARG A 18 -3.73 4.47 6.56
C ARG A 18 -2.89 3.46 7.32
N ALA A 19 -3.12 2.16 7.11
CA ALA A 19 -2.36 1.09 7.75
C ALA A 19 -0.87 1.15 7.36
N LEU A 20 -0.58 1.27 6.06
CA LEU A 20 0.78 1.39 5.54
C LEU A 20 1.48 2.65 6.04
N LYS A 21 0.77 3.79 6.14
CA LYS A 21 1.30 5.04 6.70
C LYS A 21 1.72 4.85 8.15
N ALA A 22 0.85 4.28 8.98
CA ALA A 22 1.14 4.03 10.39
C ALA A 22 2.36 3.11 10.56
N ARG A 23 2.48 2.05 9.74
CA ARG A 23 3.66 1.17 9.73
C ARG A 23 4.92 1.91 9.29
N PHE A 24 4.84 2.73 8.25
CA PHE A 24 5.97 3.52 7.74
C PHE A 24 6.49 4.50 8.80
N GLU A 25 5.58 5.25 9.44
CA GLU A 25 5.93 6.21 10.49
C GLU A 25 6.54 5.52 11.71
N LYS A 26 5.99 4.38 12.14
CA LYS A 26 6.56 3.56 13.23
C LYS A 26 7.98 3.05 12.92
N ASN A 27 8.30 2.84 11.64
CA ASN A 27 9.60 2.35 11.16
C ASN A 27 10.43 3.44 10.45
N MET A 28 10.13 4.72 10.67
CA MET A 28 10.77 5.82 9.94
C MET A 28 12.28 5.87 10.15
N ASN A 29 12.77 5.32 11.26
CA ASN A 29 14.20 5.13 11.53
C ASN A 29 14.93 4.27 10.49
N ARG A 30 14.24 3.32 9.84
CA ARG A 30 14.75 2.48 8.74
C ARG A 30 14.62 3.16 7.37
N HIS A 31 13.89 4.27 7.31
CA HIS A 31 13.55 4.97 6.08
C HIS A 31 14.11 6.40 6.06
N LYS A 32 15.38 6.57 6.47
CA LYS A 32 16.05 7.88 6.51
C LYS A 32 16.05 8.53 5.12
N GLY A 33 15.56 9.76 5.02
CA GLY A 33 15.49 10.52 3.77
C GLY A 33 14.28 10.18 2.87
N LEU A 34 13.44 9.22 3.26
CA LEU A 34 12.22 8.88 2.53
C LEU A 34 11.01 9.53 3.21
N LYS A 35 10.21 10.28 2.43
CA LYS A 35 8.98 10.91 2.92
C LYS A 35 7.78 10.05 2.53
N TRP A 36 6.85 9.83 3.47
CA TRP A 36 5.61 9.09 3.22
C TRP A 36 4.86 9.60 1.98
N ALA A 37 4.75 10.91 1.78
CA ALA A 37 4.09 11.50 0.60
C ALA A 37 4.66 11.00 -0.74
N LYS A 38 5.99 10.77 -0.83
CA LYS A 38 6.62 10.21 -2.04
C LYS A 38 6.31 8.73 -2.23
N VAL A 39 6.10 8.00 -1.14
CA VAL A 39 5.72 6.58 -1.16
C VAL A 39 4.26 6.46 -1.56
N GLN A 40 3.37 7.22 -0.91
CA GLN A 40 1.95 7.27 -1.22
C GLN A 40 1.70 7.57 -2.70
N ALA A 41 2.31 8.63 -3.26
CA ALA A 41 2.14 8.96 -4.68
C ALA A 41 2.55 7.81 -5.63
N LYS A 42 3.60 7.04 -5.27
CA LYS A 42 4.03 5.87 -6.06
C LYS A 42 3.08 4.67 -5.94
N LEU A 43 2.48 4.48 -4.77
CA LEU A 43 1.48 3.43 -4.54
C LEU A 43 0.19 3.77 -5.29
N GLU A 44 -0.27 5.01 -5.16
CA GLU A 44 -1.47 5.53 -5.81
C GLU A 44 -1.39 5.53 -7.34
N ALA A 45 -0.19 5.72 -7.90
CA ALA A 45 0.07 5.63 -9.33
C ALA A 45 0.16 4.17 -9.84
N ASN A 46 0.20 3.17 -8.96
CA ASN A 46 0.35 1.77 -9.33
C ASN A 46 -0.69 0.87 -8.62
N THR A 47 -1.84 0.72 -9.27
CA THR A 47 -2.97 -0.07 -8.78
C THR A 47 -2.64 -1.56 -8.59
N GLU A 48 -1.79 -2.15 -9.42
CA GLU A 48 -1.37 -3.55 -9.26
C GLU A 48 -0.55 -3.76 -7.97
N LYS A 49 0.35 -2.83 -7.65
CA LYS A 49 1.13 -2.88 -6.39
C LYS A 49 0.26 -2.68 -5.16
N LEU A 50 -0.72 -1.78 -5.23
CA LEU A 50 -1.69 -1.57 -4.15
C LEU A 50 -2.46 -2.86 -3.86
N TRP A 51 -2.90 -3.58 -4.88
CA TRP A 51 -3.60 -4.84 -4.69
C TRP A 51 -2.72 -5.91 -4.01
N SER A 52 -1.47 -6.07 -4.46
CA SER A 52 -0.55 -7.01 -3.80
C SER A 52 -0.27 -6.64 -2.34
N LEU A 53 -0.12 -5.34 -2.05
CA LEU A 53 0.06 -4.87 -0.66
C LEU A 53 -1.18 -5.11 0.19
N ASN A 54 -2.38 -4.98 -0.38
CA ASN A 54 -3.62 -5.30 0.31
C ASN A 54 -3.65 -6.76 0.74
N GLU A 55 -3.30 -7.68 -0.17
CA GLU A 55 -3.27 -9.11 0.15
C GLU A 55 -2.23 -9.41 1.21
N MET A 56 -1.03 -8.82 1.12
CA MET A 56 0.01 -8.98 2.15
C MET A 56 -0.41 -8.44 3.51
N GLU A 57 -1.11 -7.30 3.58
CA GLU A 57 -1.63 -6.77 4.85
C GLU A 57 -2.75 -7.66 5.41
N ARG A 58 -3.61 -8.21 4.54
CA ARG A 58 -4.70 -9.12 4.93
C ARG A 58 -4.19 -10.45 5.49
N THR A 59 -3.08 -10.96 4.97
CA THR A 59 -2.49 -12.25 5.39
C THR A 59 -1.42 -12.10 6.46
N GLY A 60 -1.02 -10.88 6.79
CA GLY A 60 0.04 -10.60 7.76
C GLY A 60 1.46 -10.82 7.22
N GLY A 61 1.64 -10.93 5.89
CA GLY A 61 2.96 -10.95 5.26
C GLY A 61 3.15 -11.90 4.08
N GLU A 62 2.17 -12.74 3.74
CA GLU A 62 2.24 -13.69 2.62
C GLU A 62 1.26 -13.30 1.48
N PRO A 63 1.73 -12.84 0.31
CA PRO A 63 0.86 -12.48 -0.81
C PRO A 63 0.14 -13.65 -1.47
#